data_AF-A0A9W9YJ30-F1
#
_entry.id   AF-A0A9W9YJ30-F1
#
_cell.length_a   1.000
_cell.length_b   1.000
_cell.length_c   1.000
_cell.angle_alpha   90.00
_cell.angle_beta   90.00
_cell.angle_gamma   90.00
#
_symmetry.space_group_name_H-M   'P 1'
#
loop_
_entity.id
_entity.type
_entity.pdbx_description
1 polymer ?
#
loop_
_entity_poly.entity_id
_entity_poly.type
_entity_poly.pdbx_seq_one_letter_code
_entity_poly.pdbx_strand_id
1 'polypeptide(L)'
;MIRDGDQALVLPSGLLDALQLQTCDPSDVVARLQESLPMEQASLEQPDPETKRRIRCLCPLLPEALDVRTIPFRQRQNVTFHLCGRDEWKLFAERLGLTPAEIGFLDKRVLNPCDAVLAHSCNQGHITSVGDLYDALVDCDLPLIADLL
;
A
#
# COMPACT_ATOMS: atom_id res chain seq x y z
N MET A 1 18.90 6.01 16.94
CA MET A 1 17.47 5.91 17.29
C MET A 1 16.90 4.76 16.50
N ILE A 2 16.35 3.77 17.20
CA ILE A 2 15.97 2.46 16.66
C ILE A 2 14.79 2.67 15.69
N ARG A 3 14.91 2.08 14.50
CA ARG A 3 13.96 2.14 13.40
C ARG A 3 12.76 1.25 13.76
N ASP A 4 11.63 1.87 14.06
CA ASP A 4 10.33 1.22 14.19
C ASP A 4 9.51 1.67 12.97
N GLY A 5 9.65 0.94 11.86
CA GLY A 5 9.06 1.35 10.58
C GLY A 5 8.92 0.22 9.57
N ASP A 6 9.12 -1.02 10.00
CA ASP A 6 9.07 -2.20 9.14
C ASP A 6 8.47 -3.39 9.90
N GLN A 7 7.23 -3.24 10.35
CA GLN A 7 6.45 -4.39 10.81
C GLN A 7 5.53 -4.83 9.67
N ALA A 8 6.10 -5.55 8.70
CA ALA A 8 5.30 -6.52 7.95
C ALA A 8 4.57 -7.43 8.96
N LEU A 9 3.35 -7.88 8.64
CA LEU A 9 2.67 -8.86 9.48
C LEU A 9 3.53 -10.13 9.52
N VAL A 10 4.27 -10.33 10.62
CA VAL A 10 5.13 -11.50 10.78
C VAL A 10 4.22 -12.70 10.99
N LEU A 11 4.11 -13.53 9.97
CA LEU A 11 3.43 -14.81 10.06
C LEU A 11 4.13 -15.68 11.13
N PRO A 12 3.39 -16.33 12.04
CA PRO A 12 3.96 -17.26 12.99
C PRO A 12 4.72 -18.37 12.26
N SER A 13 5.95 -18.66 12.68
CA SER A 13 6.78 -19.70 12.06
C SER A 13 6.06 -21.03 11.94
N GLY A 14 5.36 -21.45 12.99
CA GLY A 14 4.60 -22.69 12.95
C GLY A 14 3.36 -22.67 12.04
N LEU A 15 2.83 -21.50 11.66
CA LEU A 15 1.77 -21.37 10.66
C LEU A 15 2.33 -21.45 9.24
N LEU A 16 3.51 -20.85 9.00
CA LEU A 16 4.22 -20.99 7.73
C LEU A 16 4.60 -22.46 7.44
N ASP A 17 5.15 -23.16 8.43
CA ASP A 17 5.54 -24.57 8.31
C ASP A 17 4.34 -25.46 7.98
N ALA A 18 3.19 -25.18 8.61
CA ALA A 18 1.99 -25.98 8.47
C ALA A 18 1.18 -25.67 7.19
N LEU A 19 1.27 -24.44 6.67
CA LEU A 19 0.81 -24.09 5.32
C LEU A 19 1.66 -24.79 4.24
N GLN A 20 2.99 -24.84 4.41
CA GLN A 20 3.89 -25.52 3.49
C GLN A 20 3.67 -27.04 3.45
N LEU A 21 3.35 -27.64 4.60
CA LEU A 21 3.05 -29.07 4.70
C LEU A 21 1.61 -29.43 4.29
N GLN A 22 0.76 -28.45 3.97
CA GLN A 22 -0.68 -28.63 3.68
C GLN A 22 -1.45 -29.38 4.78
N THR A 23 -1.00 -29.29 6.04
CA THR A 23 -1.57 -30.04 7.17
C THR A 23 -2.56 -29.24 8.01
N CYS A 24 -2.81 -27.97 7.68
CA CYS A 24 -3.70 -27.11 8.48
C CYS A 24 -5.17 -27.24 8.09
N ASP A 25 -6.02 -27.39 9.10
CA ASP A 25 -7.43 -27.04 8.98
C ASP A 25 -7.57 -25.51 8.86
N PRO A 26 -8.49 -24.99 8.03
CA PRO A 26 -8.72 -23.54 7.91
C PRO A 26 -8.98 -22.84 9.25
N SER A 27 -9.61 -23.53 10.22
CA SER A 27 -9.89 -23.00 11.55
C SER A 27 -8.62 -22.85 12.39
N ASP A 28 -7.66 -23.77 12.25
CA ASP A 28 -6.36 -23.70 12.93
C ASP A 28 -5.51 -22.54 12.40
N VAL A 29 -5.60 -22.25 11.09
CA VAL A 29 -4.93 -21.09 10.49
C VAL A 29 -5.46 -19.79 11.12
N VAL A 30 -6.78 -19.66 11.24
CA VAL A 30 -7.42 -18.47 11.82
C VAL A 30 -7.06 -18.33 13.30
N ALA A 31 -7.10 -19.41 14.08
CA ALA A 31 -6.76 -19.38 15.50
C ALA A 31 -5.32 -18.89 15.74
N ARG A 32 -4.35 -19.41 14.98
CA ARG A 32 -2.93 -19.03 15.12
C ARG A 32 -2.63 -17.63 14.60
N LEU A 33 -3.38 -17.17 13.59
CA LEU A 33 -3.30 -15.79 13.13
C LEU A 33 -3.89 -14.82 14.17
N GLN A 34 -4.98 -15.18 14.84
CA GLN A 34 -5.57 -14.40 15.94
C GLN A 34 -4.69 -14.37 17.20
N GLU A 35 -3.97 -15.46 17.50
CA GLU A 35 -3.00 -15.49 18.62
C GLU A 35 -1.81 -14.55 18.38
N SER A 36 -1.38 -14.41 17.12
CA SER A 36 -0.26 -13.55 16.75
C SER A 36 -0.66 -12.09 16.52
N LEU A 37 -1.91 -11.85 16.14
CA LEU A 37 -2.51 -10.54 16.01
C LEU A 37 -3.59 -10.39 17.07
N PRO A 38 -3.27 -9.92 18.30
CA PRO A 38 -4.27 -9.70 19.33
C PRO A 38 -5.27 -8.65 18.82
N MET A 39 -6.34 -9.13 18.21
CA MET A 39 -7.46 -8.36 17.67
C MET A 39 -8.67 -8.77 18.48
N GLU A 40 -9.01 -7.95 19.47
CA GLU A 40 -10.25 -8.12 20.22
C GLU A 40 -11.43 -7.79 19.32
N GLN A 41 -12.55 -8.51 19.47
CA GLN A 41 -13.75 -8.26 18.66
C GLN A 41 -14.30 -6.83 18.85
N ALA A 42 -14.09 -6.23 20.02
CA ALA A 42 -14.45 -4.84 20.30
C ALA A 42 -13.67 -3.85 19.41
N SER A 43 -12.41 -4.15 19.08
CA SER A 43 -11.59 -3.34 18.18
C SER A 43 -12.05 -3.46 16.72
N LEU A 44 -12.79 -4.51 16.34
CA LEU A 44 -13.35 -4.63 14.99
C LEU A 44 -14.60 -3.77 14.80
N GLU A 45 -15.40 -3.56 15.85
CA GLU A 45 -16.59 -2.70 15.78
C GLU A 45 -16.23 -1.21 15.72
N GLN A 46 -15.15 -0.81 16.41
CA GLN A 46 -14.59 0.55 16.32
C GLN A 46 -13.06 0.50 16.18
N PRO A 47 -12.56 0.34 14.94
CA PRO A 47 -11.15 0.11 14.73
C PRO A 47 -10.32 1.37 14.92
N ASP A 48 -9.37 1.26 15.85
CA ASP A 48 -8.29 2.22 16.04
C ASP A 48 -7.32 2.17 14.83
N PRO A 49 -6.43 3.16 14.67
CA PRO A 49 -5.53 3.24 13.51
C PRO A 49 -4.66 1.98 13.28
N GLU A 50 -4.27 1.27 14.34
CA GLU A 50 -3.47 0.04 14.26
C GLU A 50 -4.33 -1.16 13.82
N THR A 51 -5.54 -1.30 14.37
CA THR A 51 -6.48 -2.33 13.90
C THR A 51 -6.86 -2.12 12.43
N LYS A 52 -7.07 -0.87 12.00
CA LYS A 52 -7.29 -0.53 10.58
C LYS A 52 -6.10 -0.93 9.70
N ARG A 53 -4.87 -0.69 10.17
CA ARG A 53 -3.65 -1.08 9.46
C ARG A 53 -3.58 -2.60 9.29
N ARG A 54 -3.84 -3.38 10.35
CA ARG A 54 -3.81 -4.85 10.29
C ARG A 54 -4.88 -5.44 9.38
N ILE A 55 -6.13 -4.95 9.49
CA ILE A 55 -7.23 -5.39 8.61
C ILE A 55 -6.86 -5.18 7.15
N ARG A 56 -6.27 -4.04 6.85
CA ARG A 56 -5.85 -3.67 5.50
C ARG A 56 -4.72 -4.55 4.96
N CYS A 57 -3.72 -4.88 5.78
CA CYS A 57 -2.68 -5.84 5.37
C CYS A 57 -3.24 -7.25 5.10
N LEU A 58 -4.37 -7.62 5.71
CA LEU A 58 -5.06 -8.90 5.48
C LEU A 58 -6.12 -8.82 4.36
N CYS A 59 -6.59 -7.62 4.03
CA CYS A 59 -7.65 -7.37 3.07
C CYS A 59 -7.35 -6.07 2.31
N PRO A 60 -6.52 -6.16 1.25
CA PRO A 60 -6.23 -5.03 0.37
C PRO A 60 -7.53 -4.41 -0.16
N LEU A 61 -7.62 -3.08 -0.26
CA LEU A 61 -8.85 -2.42 -0.71
C LEU A 61 -9.10 -2.67 -2.20
N LEU A 62 -8.05 -2.98 -2.95
CA LEU A 62 -8.07 -3.31 -4.36
C LEU A 62 -7.22 -4.57 -4.63
N PRO A 63 -7.60 -5.40 -5.61
CA PRO A 63 -6.79 -6.53 -6.03
C PRO A 63 -5.43 -6.07 -6.55
N GLU A 64 -4.34 -6.78 -6.22
CA GLU A 64 -2.99 -6.46 -6.73
C GLU A 64 -2.92 -6.43 -8.26
N ALA A 65 -3.61 -7.36 -8.92
CA ALA A 65 -3.67 -7.43 -10.39
C ALA A 65 -4.60 -6.37 -11.03
N LEU A 66 -5.25 -5.51 -10.24
CA LEU A 66 -6.09 -4.45 -10.78
C LEU A 66 -5.22 -3.45 -11.56
N ASP A 67 -5.64 -3.10 -12.77
CA ASP A 67 -4.96 -2.10 -13.57
C ASP A 67 -5.04 -0.72 -12.89
N VAL A 68 -3.90 -0.03 -12.73
CA VAL A 68 -3.83 1.27 -12.05
C VAL A 68 -4.74 2.34 -12.68
N ARG A 69 -5.02 2.22 -13.99
CA ARG A 69 -5.90 3.14 -14.72
C ARG A 69 -7.37 2.92 -14.41
N THR A 70 -7.74 1.74 -13.90
CA THR A 70 -9.13 1.42 -13.54
C THR A 70 -9.40 1.54 -12.04
N ILE A 71 -8.41 1.99 -11.25
CA ILE A 71 -8.60 2.32 -9.84
C ILE A 71 -9.81 3.27 -9.70
N PRO A 72 -10.78 2.94 -8.83
CA PRO A 72 -11.95 3.81 -8.66
C PRO A 72 -11.55 5.20 -8.18
N PHE A 73 -12.28 6.22 -8.66
CA PHE A 73 -11.94 7.63 -8.47
C PHE A 73 -11.64 8.01 -7.02
N ARG A 74 -12.41 7.51 -6.05
CA ARG A 74 -12.22 7.84 -4.63
C ARG A 74 -10.89 7.33 -4.08
N GLN A 75 -10.51 6.11 -4.41
CA GLN A 75 -9.25 5.49 -3.97
C GLN A 75 -8.06 6.22 -4.61
N ARG A 76 -8.13 6.46 -5.92
CA ARG A 76 -7.11 7.23 -6.66
C ARG A 76 -6.95 8.66 -6.11
N GLN A 77 -8.08 9.32 -5.84
CA GLN A 77 -8.08 10.65 -5.24
C GLN A 77 -7.46 10.63 -3.84
N ASN A 78 -7.73 9.61 -3.03
CA ASN A 78 -7.19 9.53 -1.68
C ASN A 78 -5.65 9.38 -1.69
N VAL A 79 -5.13 8.46 -2.51
CA VAL A 79 -3.68 8.24 -2.68
C VAL A 79 -2.99 9.53 -3.15
N THR A 80 -3.52 10.16 -4.20
CA THR A 80 -2.92 11.40 -4.75
C THR A 80 -3.04 12.58 -3.80
N PHE A 81 -4.14 12.69 -3.04
CA PHE A 81 -4.32 13.72 -2.02
C PHE A 81 -3.27 13.62 -0.91
N HIS A 82 -3.00 12.41 -0.42
CA HIS A 82 -2.00 12.18 0.61
C HIS A 82 -0.57 12.45 0.11
N LEU A 83 -0.23 12.02 -1.10
CA LEU A 83 1.09 12.26 -1.73
C LEU A 83 1.35 13.75 -2.01
N CYS A 84 0.34 14.48 -2.50
CA CYS A 84 0.48 15.90 -2.77
C CYS A 84 0.47 16.74 -1.49
N GLY A 85 -0.31 16.35 -0.48
CA GLY A 85 -0.46 17.12 0.76
C GLY A 85 0.80 17.26 1.61
N ARG A 86 1.82 16.44 1.34
CA ARG A 86 3.11 16.43 2.07
C ARG A 86 4.33 16.61 1.17
N ASP A 87 4.15 17.02 -0.09
CA ASP A 87 5.21 17.14 -1.10
C ASP A 87 5.98 15.83 -1.43
N GLU A 88 5.53 14.69 -0.92
CA GLU A 88 6.12 13.35 -1.12
C GLU A 88 5.98 12.88 -2.58
N TRP A 89 5.02 13.45 -3.32
CA TRP A 89 4.81 13.15 -4.74
C TRP A 89 6.05 13.42 -5.61
N LYS A 90 6.93 14.36 -5.21
CA LYS A 90 8.16 14.68 -5.96
C LYS A 90 9.18 13.56 -5.85
N LEU A 91 9.40 13.05 -4.64
CA LEU A 91 10.26 11.88 -4.40
C LEU A 91 9.73 10.66 -5.13
N PHE A 92 8.41 10.44 -5.05
CA PHE A 92 7.74 9.36 -5.77
C PHE A 92 7.94 9.50 -7.29
N ALA A 93 7.82 10.71 -7.85
CA ALA A 93 8.06 10.96 -9.26
C ALA A 93 9.51 10.70 -9.70
N GLU A 94 10.50 11.10 -8.90
CA GLU A 94 11.91 10.82 -9.18
C GLU A 94 12.18 9.31 -9.23
N ARG A 95 11.59 8.55 -8.29
CA ARG A 95 11.72 7.09 -8.25
C ARG A 95 11.06 6.40 -9.45
N LEU A 96 10.01 6.99 -9.99
CA LEU A 96 9.36 6.53 -11.23
C LEU A 96 10.12 6.93 -12.51
N GLY A 97 11.27 7.58 -12.35
CA GLY A 97 12.19 7.92 -13.44
C GLY A 97 11.96 9.30 -14.05
N LEU A 98 11.11 10.14 -13.45
CA LEU A 98 10.93 11.51 -13.94
C LEU A 98 12.13 12.37 -13.56
N THR A 99 12.53 13.22 -14.50
CA THR A 99 13.61 14.19 -14.30
C THR A 99 13.12 15.37 -13.45
N PRO A 100 14.03 16.09 -12.75
CA PRO A 100 13.68 17.31 -12.01
C PRO A 100 13.00 18.37 -12.88
N ALA A 101 13.31 18.42 -14.18
CA ALA A 101 12.69 19.34 -15.12
C ALA A 101 11.22 18.96 -15.39
N GLU A 102 10.92 17.67 -15.56
CA GLU A 102 9.54 17.17 -15.75
C GLU A 102 8.70 17.37 -14.48
N ILE A 103 9.28 17.08 -13.31
CA ILE A 103 8.62 17.32 -12.02
C ILE A 103 8.30 18.81 -11.86
N GLY A 104 9.27 19.69 -12.12
CA GLY A 104 9.07 21.14 -12.05
C GLY A 104 8.06 21.67 -13.08
N PHE A 105 7.93 21.00 -14.23
CA PHE A 105 6.90 21.31 -15.21
C PHE A 105 5.50 20.95 -14.69
N LEU A 106 5.34 19.74 -14.15
CA LEU A 106 4.05 19.28 -13.61
C LEU A 106 3.60 20.09 -12.40
N ASP A 107 4.50 20.39 -11.47
CA ASP A 107 4.23 21.17 -10.24
C ASP A 107 3.53 22.51 -10.53
N LYS A 108 3.84 23.12 -11.67
CA LYS A 108 3.33 24.46 -12.06
C LYS A 108 2.14 24.43 -13.02
N ARG A 109 1.87 23.28 -13.65
CA ARG A 109 0.97 23.19 -14.81
C ARG A 109 -0.29 22.40 -14.54
N VAL A 110 -0.32 21.54 -13.53
CA VAL A 110 -1.46 20.67 -13.24
C VAL A 110 -1.92 20.82 -11.80
N LEU A 111 -3.24 20.72 -11.61
CA LEU A 111 -3.88 20.83 -10.29
C LEU A 111 -3.49 19.67 -9.36
N ASN A 112 -3.29 18.48 -9.95
CA ASN A 112 -2.83 17.29 -9.24
C ASN A 112 -1.59 16.72 -9.94
N PRO A 113 -0.39 17.18 -9.56
CA PRO A 113 0.86 16.70 -10.13
C PRO A 113 1.06 15.20 -9.95
N CYS A 114 0.66 14.64 -8.81
CA CYS A 114 0.79 13.20 -8.55
C CYS A 114 -0.06 12.35 -9.53
N ASP A 115 -1.30 12.75 -9.80
CA ASP A 115 -2.15 12.04 -10.76
C ASP A 115 -1.56 12.06 -12.18
N ALA A 116 -0.94 13.19 -12.56
CA ALA A 116 -0.24 13.30 -13.84
C ALA A 116 1.01 12.42 -13.91
N VAL A 117 1.77 12.29 -12.80
CA VAL A 117 2.90 11.36 -12.70
C VAL A 117 2.42 9.92 -12.85
N LEU A 118 1.36 9.52 -12.13
CA LEU A 118 0.78 8.18 -12.25
C LEU A 118 0.34 7.88 -13.68
N ALA A 119 -0.36 8.81 -14.33
CA ALA A 119 -0.76 8.65 -15.73
C ALA A 119 0.46 8.52 -16.66
N HIS A 120 1.52 9.29 -16.44
CA HIS A 120 2.76 9.19 -17.21
C HIS A 120 3.43 7.83 -17.02
N SER A 121 3.58 7.37 -15.78
CA SER A 121 4.22 6.10 -15.44
C SER A 121 3.43 4.89 -15.97
N CYS A 122 2.09 4.95 -16.00
CA CYS A 122 1.28 3.94 -16.67
C CYS A 122 1.51 3.91 -18.18
N ASN A 123 1.67 5.07 -18.83
CA ASN A 123 1.91 5.15 -20.26
C ASN A 123 3.31 4.64 -20.66
N GLN A 124 4.30 4.79 -19.76
CA GLN A 124 5.65 4.23 -19.94
C GLN A 124 5.74 2.74 -19.58
N GLY A 125 4.68 2.16 -19.01
CA GLY A 125 4.67 0.77 -18.55
C GLY A 125 5.50 0.51 -17.29
N HIS A 126 5.89 1.56 -16.55
CA HIS A 126 6.63 1.41 -15.29
C HIS A 126 5.76 0.91 -14.14
N ILE A 127 4.46 1.26 -14.17
CA ILE A 127 3.45 0.80 -13.21
C ILE A 127 2.23 0.38 -14.01
N THR A 128 1.88 -0.91 -13.95
CA THR A 128 0.73 -1.46 -14.67
C THR A 128 -0.37 -1.94 -13.74
N SER A 129 -0.01 -2.43 -12.56
CA SER A 129 -0.90 -3.04 -11.58
C SER A 129 -0.90 -2.29 -10.23
N VAL A 130 -1.94 -2.48 -9.43
CA VAL A 130 -2.01 -1.97 -8.06
C VAL A 130 -0.87 -2.54 -7.21
N GLY A 131 -0.45 -3.79 -7.47
CA GLY A 131 0.75 -4.38 -6.86
C GLY A 131 2.00 -3.57 -7.17
N ASP A 132 2.26 -3.26 -8.45
CA ASP A 132 3.41 -2.44 -8.86
C ASP A 132 3.40 -1.05 -8.19
N LEU A 133 2.19 -0.47 -8.04
CA LEU A 133 2.01 0.81 -7.39
C LEU A 133 2.26 0.72 -5.88
N TYR A 134 1.81 -0.36 -5.25
CA TYR A 134 2.05 -0.64 -3.83
C TYR A 134 3.55 -0.78 -3.56
N ASP A 135 4.24 -1.62 -4.34
CA ASP A 135 5.68 -1.83 -4.23
C ASP A 135 6.46 -0.52 -4.42
N ALA A 136 6.09 0.28 -5.43
CA ALA A 136 6.71 1.59 -5.66
C ALA A 136 6.52 2.56 -4.48
N LEU A 137 5.37 2.52 -3.81
CA LEU A 137 5.10 3.36 -2.62
C LEU A 137 5.88 2.86 -1.40
N VAL A 138 5.98 1.54 -1.22
CA VAL A 138 6.80 0.93 -0.15
C VAL A 138 8.28 1.27 -0.35
N ASP A 139 8.81 1.16 -1.57
CA ASP A 139 10.19 1.51 -1.93
C ASP A 139 10.53 3.00 -1.72
N CYS A 140 9.49 3.85 -1.66
CA CYS A 140 9.60 5.27 -1.35
C CYS A 140 9.48 5.58 0.14
N ASP A 141 9.46 4.57 1.01
CA ASP A 141 9.20 4.70 2.46
C ASP A 141 7.79 5.29 2.75
N LEU A 142 6.79 5.01 1.89
CA LEU A 142 5.41 5.47 2.02
C LEU A 142 4.38 4.33 2.22
N PRO A 143 4.61 3.37 3.15
CA PRO A 143 3.72 2.22 3.33
C PRO A 143 2.31 2.62 3.76
N LEU A 144 2.16 3.75 4.49
CA LEU A 144 0.85 4.26 4.91
C LEU A 144 -0.02 4.77 3.75
N ILE A 145 0.61 5.12 2.62
CA ILE A 145 -0.09 5.55 1.40
C ILE A 145 -0.37 4.32 0.51
N ALA A 146 0.59 3.38 0.44
CA ALA A 146 0.40 2.08 -0.23
C ALA A 146 -0.83 1.37 0.31
N ASP A 147 -0.98 1.42 1.63
CA ASP A 147 -2.12 1.00 2.41
C ASP A 147 -3.50 1.60 2.01
N LEU A 148 -3.54 2.69 1.23
CA LEU A 148 -4.80 3.28 0.75
C LEU A 148 -5.33 2.59 -0.51
N LEU A 149 -4.56 1.63 -1.05
CA LEU A 149 -4.85 0.82 -2.22
C LEU A 149 -5.54 -0.49 -1.86
#